data_AF-A0A645FBY4-F1
#
_entry.id   AF-A0A645FBY4-F1
#
_cell.length_a   1.000
_cell.length_b   1.000
_cell.length_c   1.000
_cell.angle_alpha   90.00
_cell.angle_beta   90.00
_cell.angle_gamma   90.00
#
_symmetry.space_group_name_H-M   'P 1'
#
loop_
_entity.id
_entity.type
_entity.pdbx_description
1 polymer ?
#
loop_
_entity_poly.entity_id
_entity_poly.type
_entity_poly.pdbx_seq_one_letter_code
_entity_poly.pdbx_strand_id
1 'polypeptide(L)'
;MLVTGHSRQSLDWIARESAGWINYPRAPKMQRLIVEDWRMEVMKQCGSVYKPFTQSLYIDLSENPSTPPTPIHLGFRLGRDHLRALLESLEEIGVDHVILNLKYGKRPAADVIEELGTHIVAQFEVKARPGAN
;
A
#
# COMPACT_ATOMS: atom_id res chain seq x y z
N MET A 1 -5.08 12.42 -11.71
CA MET A 1 -4.63 12.86 -10.38
C MET A 1 -5.08 11.84 -9.34
N LEU A 2 -4.24 11.52 -8.35
CA LEU A 2 -4.61 10.69 -7.20
C LEU A 2 -4.97 11.58 -6.01
N VAL A 3 -6.07 11.30 -5.33
CA VAL A 3 -6.47 12.03 -4.11
C VAL A 3 -5.83 11.36 -2.89
N THR A 4 -5.29 12.15 -1.95
CA THR A 4 -4.70 11.63 -0.71
C THR A 4 -5.63 11.84 0.49
N GLY A 5 -5.91 10.76 1.22
CA GLY A 5 -6.94 10.76 2.26
C GLY A 5 -8.27 11.24 1.69
N HIS A 6 -9.13 11.85 2.52
CA HIS A 6 -10.38 12.38 2.00
C HIS A 6 -10.24 13.74 1.31
N SER A 7 -9.18 14.51 1.58
CA SER A 7 -9.04 15.90 1.08
C SER A 7 -10.30 16.77 1.31
N ARG A 8 -11.02 16.51 2.41
CA ARG A 8 -12.32 17.09 2.78
C ARG A 8 -13.46 16.80 1.78
N GLN A 9 -13.34 15.74 1.00
CA GLN A 9 -14.33 15.27 0.04
C GLN A 9 -14.98 13.96 0.51
N SER A 10 -16.17 13.68 0.01
CA SER A 10 -16.86 12.40 0.20
C SER A 10 -16.24 11.31 -0.70
N LEU A 11 -16.48 10.04 -0.36
CA LEU A 11 -15.94 8.93 -1.14
C LEU A 11 -16.54 8.90 -2.56
N ASP A 12 -17.81 9.25 -2.73
CA ASP A 12 -18.46 9.33 -4.05
C ASP A 12 -17.81 10.40 -4.94
N TRP A 13 -17.40 11.53 -4.36
CA TRP A 13 -16.72 12.59 -5.10
C TRP A 13 -15.33 12.13 -5.52
N ILE A 14 -14.59 11.51 -4.60
CA ILE A 14 -13.25 10.95 -4.90
C ILE A 14 -13.36 9.89 -6.00
N ALA A 15 -14.37 9.02 -5.92
CA ALA A 15 -14.63 7.99 -6.92
C ALA A 15 -14.91 8.58 -8.30
N ARG A 16 -15.71 9.65 -8.42
CA ARG A 16 -15.99 10.32 -9.69
C ARG A 16 -14.80 11.08 -10.25
N GLU A 17 -14.19 11.93 -9.44
CA GLU A 17 -13.28 12.98 -9.92
C GLU A 17 -11.80 12.57 -9.94
N SER A 18 -11.42 11.53 -9.21
CA SER A 18 -10.01 11.10 -9.16
C SER A 18 -9.70 10.00 -10.18
N ALA A 19 -8.42 9.80 -10.44
CA ALA A 19 -7.92 8.62 -11.17
C ALA A 19 -7.59 7.46 -10.22
N GLY A 20 -7.80 7.62 -8.91
CA GLY A 20 -7.39 6.68 -7.87
C GLY A 20 -7.20 7.36 -6.52
N TRP A 21 -7.02 6.54 -5.48
CA TRP A 21 -7.03 7.00 -4.10
C TRP A 21 -5.80 6.53 -3.34
N ILE A 22 -5.08 7.45 -2.69
CA ILE A 22 -3.97 7.17 -1.78
C ILE A 22 -4.49 7.28 -0.35
N ASN A 23 -4.33 6.24 0.45
CA ASN A 23 -4.75 6.23 1.85
C ASN A 23 -3.63 5.76 2.80
N TYR A 24 -3.89 5.95 4.09
CA TYR A 24 -2.97 5.64 5.17
C TYR A 24 -3.12 4.18 5.61
N PRO A 25 -2.09 3.58 6.24
CA PRO A 25 -2.18 2.21 6.72
C PRO A 25 -3.15 2.14 7.90
N ARG A 26 -3.87 1.03 7.98
CA ARG A 26 -4.77 0.65 9.08
C ARG A 26 -4.51 -0.81 9.45
N ALA A 27 -5.13 -1.27 10.54
CA ALA A 27 -5.15 -2.68 10.85
C ALA A 27 -5.72 -3.50 9.66
N PRO A 28 -5.18 -4.69 9.34
CA PRO A 28 -5.52 -5.42 8.12
C PRO A 28 -7.03 -5.60 7.85
N LYS A 29 -7.81 -5.92 8.89
CA LYS A 29 -9.27 -6.06 8.77
C LYS A 29 -9.95 -4.77 8.33
N MET A 30 -9.54 -3.64 8.89
CA MET A 30 -10.09 -2.33 8.53
C MET A 30 -9.64 -1.90 7.14
N GLN A 31 -8.40 -2.22 6.76
CA GLN A 31 -7.88 -1.87 5.44
C GLN A 31 -8.64 -2.60 4.34
N ARG A 32 -8.98 -3.88 4.55
CA ARG A 32 -9.83 -4.64 3.62
C ARG A 32 -11.17 -3.94 3.36
N LEU A 33 -11.87 -3.57 4.43
CA LEU A 33 -13.17 -2.88 4.32
C LEU A 33 -13.03 -1.56 3.55
N ILE A 34 -11.99 -0.79 3.81
CA ILE A 34 -11.73 0.48 3.11
C ILE A 34 -11.48 0.25 1.61
N VAL A 35 -10.75 -0.79 1.23
CA VAL A 35 -10.50 -1.13 -0.17
C VAL A 35 -11.79 -1.62 -0.84
N GLU A 36 -12.56 -2.48 -0.18
CA GLU A 36 -13.86 -2.97 -0.66
C GLU A 36 -14.83 -1.79 -0.90
N ASP A 37 -14.97 -0.89 0.06
CA ASP A 37 -15.80 0.32 -0.04
C ASP A 37 -15.36 1.20 -1.23
N TRP A 38 -14.05 1.36 -1.41
CA TRP A 38 -13.51 2.08 -2.57
C TRP A 38 -13.91 1.41 -3.90
N ARG A 39 -13.75 0.09 -4.02
CA ARG A 39 -14.12 -0.64 -5.25
C ARG A 39 -15.62 -0.55 -5.53
N MET A 40 -16.45 -0.70 -4.50
CA MET A 40 -17.91 -0.59 -4.62
C MET A 40 -18.32 0.82 -5.06
N GLU A 41 -17.74 1.86 -4.47
CA GLU A 41 -18.09 3.24 -4.82
C GLU A 41 -17.60 3.61 -6.22
N VAL A 42 -16.42 3.16 -6.65
CA VAL A 42 -15.96 3.32 -8.04
C VAL A 42 -16.91 2.63 -9.00
N MET A 43 -17.32 1.38 -8.73
CA MET A 43 -18.27 0.67 -9.58
C MET A 43 -19.61 1.40 -9.68
N LYS A 44 -20.12 1.91 -8.56
CA LYS A 44 -21.37 2.66 -8.48
C LYS A 44 -21.32 3.98 -9.26
N GLN A 45 -20.21 4.70 -9.18
CA GLN A 45 -20.08 6.03 -9.77
C GLN A 45 -19.54 6.03 -11.21
N CYS A 46 -18.71 5.05 -11.56
CA CYS A 46 -17.94 5.02 -12.81
C CYS A 46 -18.16 3.73 -13.63
N GLY A 47 -19.01 2.81 -13.19
CA GLY A 47 -19.20 1.52 -13.86
C GLY A 47 -17.93 0.67 -13.83
N SER A 48 -17.60 0.02 -14.95
CA SER A 48 -16.46 -0.90 -15.06
C SER A 48 -15.07 -0.23 -15.09
N VAL A 49 -14.99 1.10 -14.93
CA VAL A 49 -13.71 1.82 -14.92
C VAL A 49 -12.90 1.40 -13.69
N TYR A 50 -11.71 0.87 -13.91
CA TYR A 50 -10.78 0.54 -12.85
C TYR A 50 -9.98 1.78 -12.39
N LYS A 51 -9.94 2.02 -11.08
CA LYS A 51 -9.19 3.12 -10.46
C LYS A 51 -8.36 2.61 -9.27
N PRO A 52 -7.02 2.74 -9.26
CA PRO A 52 -6.18 2.12 -8.25
C PRO A 52 -6.39 2.67 -6.82
N PHE A 53 -6.14 1.81 -5.85
CA PHE A 53 -5.97 2.10 -4.43
C PHE A 53 -4.49 1.99 -4.08
N THR A 54 -3.94 3.02 -3.44
CA THR A 54 -2.52 3.12 -3.08
C THR A 54 -2.41 3.37 -1.58
N GLN A 55 -1.37 2.84 -0.94
CA GLN A 55 -1.13 3.00 0.48
C GLN A 55 0.27 3.53 0.76
N SER A 56 0.40 4.52 1.64
CA SER A 56 1.71 4.85 2.24
C SER A 56 2.03 3.91 3.39
N LEU A 57 3.28 3.48 3.55
CA LEU A 57 3.71 2.65 4.68
C LEU A 57 5.07 3.09 5.18
N TYR A 58 5.15 3.52 6.44
CA TYR A 58 6.44 3.77 7.08
C TYR A 58 7.05 2.46 7.55
N ILE A 59 8.36 2.28 7.31
CA ILE A 59 9.10 1.12 7.80
C ILE A 59 10.39 1.53 8.50
N ASP A 60 10.71 0.81 9.56
CA ASP A 60 12.05 0.71 10.13
C ASP A 60 12.50 -0.74 9.98
N LEU A 61 13.26 -1.03 8.91
CA LEU A 61 13.63 -2.39 8.55
C LEU A 61 14.78 -2.88 9.45
N SER A 62 14.51 -3.90 10.26
CA SER A 62 15.50 -4.50 11.17
C SER A 62 16.59 -5.27 10.40
N GLU A 63 17.79 -5.34 10.95
CA GLU A 63 18.87 -6.19 10.43
C GLU A 63 18.54 -7.69 10.53
N ASN A 64 17.83 -8.09 11.59
CA ASN A 64 17.35 -9.47 11.73
C ASN A 64 16.09 -9.66 10.85
N PRO A 65 16.15 -10.53 9.81
CA PRO A 65 15.06 -10.76 8.85
C PRO A 65 13.73 -11.18 9.46
N SER A 66 13.77 -11.87 10.60
CA SER A 66 12.59 -12.44 11.26
C SER A 66 12.16 -11.62 12.49
N THR A 67 12.60 -10.36 12.60
CA THR A 67 12.17 -9.45 13.67
C THR A 67 10.64 -9.27 13.61
N PRO A 68 9.89 -9.58 14.68
CA PRO A 68 8.44 -9.45 14.68
C PRO A 68 8.01 -7.99 14.56
N PRO A 69 6.85 -7.70 13.97
CA PRO A 69 6.38 -6.34 13.74
C PRO A 69 6.03 -5.64 15.06
N THR A 70 6.56 -4.43 15.24
CA THR A 70 6.15 -3.51 16.31
C THR A 70 5.65 -2.19 15.71
N PRO A 71 4.58 -1.59 16.25
CA PRO A 71 3.99 -0.40 15.66
C PRO A 71 4.90 0.82 15.78
N ILE A 72 4.97 1.62 14.71
CA ILE A 72 5.53 2.97 14.70
C ILE A 72 4.50 3.94 14.11
N HIS A 73 4.84 5.23 14.03
CA HIS A 73 3.94 6.20 13.41
C HIS A 73 3.62 5.83 11.95
N LEU A 74 2.35 5.52 11.68
CA LEU A 74 1.84 5.13 10.36
C LEU A 74 2.60 3.96 9.72
N GLY A 75 3.05 2.99 10.52
CA GLY A 75 3.81 1.86 9.98
C GLY A 75 4.34 0.90 11.04
N PHE A 76 5.40 0.17 10.68
CA PHE A 76 5.99 -0.85 11.55
C PHE A 76 7.53 -0.82 11.56
N ARG A 77 8.12 -1.21 12.70
CA ARG A 77 9.48 -1.76 12.73
C ARG A 77 9.37 -3.28 12.64
N LEU A 78 10.05 -3.89 11.68
CA LEU A 78 9.93 -5.32 11.39
C LEU A 78 11.12 -5.82 10.57
N GLY A 79 11.31 -7.13 10.52
CA GLY A 79 12.24 -7.77 9.61
C GLY A 79 11.62 -8.00 8.22
N ARG A 80 12.47 -8.25 7.23
CA ARG A 80 12.03 -8.41 5.83
C ARG A 80 11.02 -9.56 5.62
N ASP A 81 11.07 -10.63 6.41
CA ASP A 81 10.16 -11.78 6.26
C ASP A 81 8.72 -11.36 6.61
N HIS A 82 8.57 -10.57 7.67
CA HIS A 82 7.28 -10.00 8.07
C HIS A 82 6.82 -8.88 7.15
N LEU A 83 7.75 -8.09 6.60
CA LEU A 83 7.40 -7.08 5.60
C LEU A 83 6.83 -7.74 4.34
N ARG A 84 7.44 -8.83 3.87
CA ARG A 84 6.94 -9.62 2.74
C ARG A 84 5.51 -10.08 2.98
N ALA A 85 5.27 -10.80 4.09
CA ALA A 85 3.94 -11.29 4.44
C ALA A 85 2.90 -10.15 4.55
N LEU A 86 3.30 -8.98 5.06
CA LEU A 86 2.44 -7.81 5.10
C LEU A 86 2.09 -7.32 3.69
N LEU A 87 3.08 -7.18 2.81
CA LEU A 87 2.85 -6.73 1.43
C LEU A 87 1.99 -7.71 0.63
N GLU A 88 2.21 -9.02 0.78
CA GLU A 88 1.36 -10.08 0.20
C GLU A 88 -0.09 -9.92 0.68
N SER A 89 -0.30 -9.73 1.99
CA SER A 89 -1.65 -9.52 2.53
C SER A 89 -2.32 -8.23 2.03
N LEU A 90 -1.55 -7.19 1.71
CA LEU A 90 -2.05 -5.94 1.14
C LEU A 90 -2.42 -6.14 -0.33
N GLU A 91 -1.63 -6.90 -1.10
CA GLU A 91 -1.95 -7.28 -2.47
C GLU A 91 -3.26 -8.10 -2.52
N GLU A 92 -3.41 -9.10 -1.64
CA GLU A 92 -4.60 -9.96 -1.56
C GLU A 92 -5.89 -9.18 -1.34
N ILE A 93 -5.85 -8.08 -0.58
CA ILE A 93 -7.02 -7.23 -0.33
C ILE A 93 -7.21 -6.14 -1.40
N GLY A 94 -6.37 -6.11 -2.43
CA GLY A 94 -6.52 -5.19 -3.57
C GLY A 94 -5.84 -3.83 -3.39
N VAL A 95 -4.79 -3.72 -2.58
CA VAL A 95 -3.90 -2.55 -2.61
C VAL A 95 -2.97 -2.68 -3.82
N ASP A 96 -3.06 -1.75 -4.76
CA ASP A 96 -2.36 -1.85 -6.04
C ASP A 96 -0.92 -1.31 -5.99
N HIS A 97 -0.63 -0.43 -5.03
CA HIS A 97 0.69 0.14 -4.85
C HIS A 97 0.94 0.52 -3.38
N VAL A 98 2.13 0.18 -2.88
CA VAL A 98 2.57 0.54 -1.52
C VAL A 98 3.82 1.42 -1.61
N ILE A 99 3.74 2.62 -1.06
CA ILE A 99 4.84 3.59 -0.99
C ILE A 99 5.59 3.39 0.32
N LEU A 100 6.79 2.82 0.27
CA LEU A 100 7.63 2.61 1.45
C LEU A 100 8.36 3.90 1.84
N ASN A 101 8.22 4.30 3.10
CA ASN A 101 8.89 5.48 3.65
C ASN A 101 9.91 5.07 4.73
N LEU A 102 11.17 5.49 4.56
CA LEU A 102 12.30 5.11 5.41
C LEU A 102 12.64 6.15 6.50
N LYS A 103 11.80 7.16 6.72
CA LYS A 103 12.05 8.29 7.64
C LYS A 103 12.44 7.88 9.06
N TYR A 104 11.86 6.80 9.56
CA TYR A 104 12.09 6.30 10.93
C TYR A 104 13.12 5.17 11.01
N GLY A 105 13.72 4.80 9.87
CA GLY A 105 14.74 3.77 9.81
C GLY A 105 16.00 4.14 10.58
N LYS A 106 16.58 3.14 11.27
CA LYS A 106 17.86 3.33 11.97
C LYS A 106 19.08 3.02 11.10
N ARG A 107 18.90 2.19 10.07
CA ARG A 107 19.94 1.78 9.13
C ARG A 107 20.12 2.83 8.02
N PRO A 108 21.30 2.93 7.39
CA PRO A 108 21.47 3.72 6.19
C PRO A 108 20.43 3.37 5.13
N ALA A 109 19.80 4.38 4.53
CA ALA A 109 18.72 4.16 3.56
C ALA A 109 19.20 3.38 2.32
N ALA A 110 20.46 3.55 1.90
CA ALA A 110 21.04 2.82 0.78
C ALA A 110 21.02 1.30 1.02
N ASP A 111 21.50 0.85 2.18
CA ASP A 111 21.53 -0.57 2.57
C ASP A 111 20.13 -1.16 2.65
N VAL A 112 19.15 -0.38 3.14
CA VAL A 112 17.74 -0.81 3.19
C VAL A 112 17.16 -0.93 1.78
N ILE A 113 17.45 0.01 0.88
CA ILE A 113 17.00 -0.02 -0.52
C ILE A 113 17.58 -1.23 -1.25
N GLU A 114 18.87 -1.52 -1.05
CA GLU A 114 19.52 -2.70 -1.62
C GLU A 114 18.85 -3.99 -1.12
N GLU A 115 18.64 -4.13 0.20
CA GLU A 115 17.98 -5.30 0.76
C GLU A 115 16.54 -5.48 0.22
N LEU A 116 15.77 -4.39 0.13
CA LEU A 116 14.43 -4.41 -0.45
C LEU A 116 14.48 -4.86 -1.92
N GLY A 117 15.41 -4.32 -2.70
CA GLY A 117 15.60 -4.68 -4.11
C GLY A 117 15.92 -6.17 -4.29
N THR A 118 16.84 -6.70 -3.50
CA THR A 118 17.28 -8.10 -3.60
C THR A 118 16.24 -9.10 -3.08
N HIS A 119 15.55 -8.79 -1.98
CA HIS A 119 14.76 -9.80 -1.25
C HIS A 119 13.25 -9.61 -1.30
N ILE A 120 12.75 -8.46 -1.74
CA ILE A 120 11.32 -8.12 -1.71
C ILE A 120 10.82 -7.78 -3.12
N VAL A 121 11.44 -6.82 -3.80
CA VAL A 121 10.92 -6.30 -5.09
C VAL A 121 10.75 -7.39 -6.14
N ALA A 122 11.66 -8.37 -6.19
CA ALA A 122 11.59 -9.48 -7.15
C ALA A 122 10.32 -10.36 -7.04
N GLN A 123 9.59 -10.31 -5.91
CA GLN A 123 8.32 -11.05 -5.74
C GLN A 123 7.11 -10.27 -6.25
N PHE A 124 7.21 -8.94 -6.38
CA PHE A 124 6.13 -8.07 -6.79
C PHE A 124 6.40 -7.59 -8.22
N GLU A 125 6.23 -8.50 -9.18
CA GLU A 125 6.43 -8.20 -10.59
C GLU A 125 5.42 -7.17 -11.11
N VAL A 126 5.83 -6.40 -12.12
CA VAL A 126 4.95 -5.46 -12.81
C VAL A 126 3.92 -6.24 -13.60
N LYS A 127 2.71 -6.38 -13.05
CA LYS A 127 1.58 -6.98 -13.76
C LYS A 127 1.08 -6.03 -14.85
N ALA A 128 0.91 -6.54 -16.06
CA ALA A 128 0.25 -5.79 -17.13
C ALA A 128 -1.19 -5.43 -16.73
N ARG A 129 -1.64 -4.22 -17.11
CA ARG A 129 -3.00 -3.75 -16.81
C ARG A 129 -4.04 -4.72 -17.39
N PRO A 130 -5.02 -5.20 -16.61
CA PRO A 130 -6.17 -5.89 -17.18
C PRO A 130 -6.92 -4.91 -18.10
N GLY A 131 -7.03 -5.24 -19.40
CA GLY A 131 -7.80 -4.45 -20.38
C GLY A 131 -7.02 -3.40 -21.18
N ALA A 132 -5.68 -3.45 -21.22
CA ALA A 132 -4.89 -2.70 -22.20
C ALA A 132 -4.75 -3.50 -23.51
N ASN A 133 -5.82 -3.53 -24.31
CA ASN A 133 -5.81 -3.85 -25.74
C ASN A 133 -6.56 -2.75 -26.49
#